data_AF-A0A7L0H9A2-F1
#
_entry.id   AF-A0A7L0H9A2-F1
#
_cell.length_a   1.000
_cell.length_b   1.000
_cell.length_c   1.000
_cell.angle_alpha   90.00
_cell.angle_beta   90.00
_cell.angle_gamma   90.00
#
_symmetry.space_group_name_H-M   'P 1'
#
loop_
_entity.id
_entity.type
_entity.pdbx_description
1 polymer ?
#
loop_
_entity_poly.entity_id
_entity_poly.type
_entity_poly.pdbx_seq_one_letter_code
_entity_poly.pdbx_strand_id
1 'polypeptide(L)'
;QEMKSNPVNLITEEDLKQASGLDNSYANKKDKKDERRKKATEGSGSVRGGGGGNAREIKIKKTKKKGRKDADSDEESQATSTGRNKQPEFPFMSQEEIQDVLKTHMQDCPEELITELAEHLIRPLTKTYQEVVRSVFTSSTSSSGVSRRQTMKDLQEEFSNLYNNIRLFEKGTKHFTDETQTNLAKHLLKTVCTDITNLIFNFLASESMMTTENYSTITSEGRTKILGKLPEDTKGPLTKLHASLNGKSIEDFLSCLDSAVDICGVMVKKGDKKKERQVLFQHRQALIEQLKVTEDPALVLHLTSVLLFQFTTHCMLHAPGRSVPQIINFLSGKIPEDQHSLLVKYQGLVVKQLINQTKKTDQGDGDTRDNLEEEEGADTIRKELQEITTSIKDLVLRPRKSSVTEE
;
A
#
# COMPACT_ATOMS: atom_id res chain seq x y z
N GLN A 1 -2.48 -18.29 -6.67
CA GLN A 1 -1.65 -17.11 -6.41
C GLN A 1 -2.61 -16.10 -5.81
N GLU A 2 -2.62 -15.97 -4.48
CA GLU A 2 -3.47 -14.99 -3.80
C GLU A 2 -3.09 -13.60 -4.32
N MET A 3 -4.03 -12.92 -5.00
CA MET A 3 -3.83 -11.53 -5.39
C MET A 3 -3.74 -10.74 -4.10
N LYS A 4 -2.57 -10.14 -3.81
CA LYS A 4 -2.46 -9.08 -2.82
C LYS A 4 -3.57 -8.07 -3.13
N SER A 5 -4.44 -7.80 -2.16
CA SER A 5 -5.54 -6.84 -2.31
C SER A 5 -4.95 -5.48 -2.67
N ASN A 6 -5.09 -5.07 -3.92
CA ASN A 6 -4.66 -3.75 -4.36
C ASN A 6 -5.68 -2.74 -3.82
N PRO A 7 -5.28 -1.76 -2.96
CA PRO A 7 -6.19 -0.80 -2.36
C PRO A 7 -7.00 -0.02 -3.40
N VAL A 8 -6.46 0.13 -4.61
CA VAL A 8 -7.14 0.77 -5.75
C VAL A 8 -8.43 0.06 -6.19
N ASN A 9 -8.57 -1.23 -5.90
CA ASN A 9 -9.71 -2.05 -6.35
C ASN A 9 -10.87 -2.09 -5.34
N LEU A 10 -10.79 -1.30 -4.27
CA LEU A 10 -11.81 -1.25 -3.22
C LEU A 10 -12.24 0.20 -3.02
N ILE A 11 -13.56 0.42 -2.97
CA ILE A 11 -14.12 1.71 -2.51
C ILE A 11 -14.47 1.55 -1.04
N THR A 12 -13.79 2.29 -0.18
CA THR A 12 -13.91 2.13 1.27
C THR A 12 -14.94 3.07 1.88
N GLU A 13 -15.30 2.84 3.14
CA GLU A 13 -16.13 3.79 3.89
C GLU A 13 -15.41 5.14 4.10
N GLU A 14 -14.08 5.17 4.10
CA GLU A 14 -13.33 6.44 4.12
C GLU A 14 -13.60 7.29 2.87
N ASP A 15 -13.81 6.66 1.71
CA ASP A 15 -14.17 7.34 0.46
C ASP A 15 -15.61 7.92 0.52
N LEU A 16 -16.47 7.34 1.36
CA LEU A 16 -17.83 7.84 1.66
C LEU A 16 -17.82 8.95 2.71
N LYS A 17 -16.95 8.89 3.74
CA LYS A 17 -16.89 9.86 4.84
C LYS A 17 -16.46 11.27 4.40
N GLN A 18 -15.89 11.43 3.20
CA GLN A 18 -15.68 12.76 2.62
C GLN A 18 -16.96 13.41 2.04
N ALA A 19 -18.12 12.74 2.13
CA ALA A 19 -19.43 13.29 1.79
C ALA A 19 -20.11 14.06 2.94
N SER A 20 -19.69 13.88 4.19
CA SER A 20 -20.32 14.52 5.36
C SER A 20 -19.74 15.89 5.73
N GLY A 21 -18.74 16.37 4.99
CA GLY A 21 -18.15 17.70 5.19
C GLY A 21 -18.99 18.81 4.54
N LEU A 22 -20.16 19.08 5.09
CA LEU A 22 -20.69 20.45 5.04
C LEU A 22 -19.83 21.31 5.97
N ASP A 23 -19.51 22.49 5.49
CA ASP A 23 -18.60 23.47 6.07
C ASP A 23 -18.85 23.71 7.57
N ASN A 24 -17.86 23.40 8.42
CA ASN A 24 -17.64 24.13 9.66
C ASN A 24 -16.19 23.97 10.11
N SER A 25 -15.37 24.91 9.64
CA SER A 25 -14.11 25.23 10.28
C SER A 25 -14.37 25.79 11.68
N TYR A 26 -13.48 25.48 12.62
CA TYR A 26 -13.38 25.94 14.02
C TYR A 26 -13.83 24.95 15.12
N ALA A 27 -12.85 24.66 15.99
CA ALA A 27 -12.94 24.14 17.36
C ALA A 27 -13.31 22.64 17.52
N ASN A 28 -12.33 21.76 17.74
CA ASN A 28 -11.67 21.59 19.03
C ASN A 28 -10.67 20.44 19.04
N LYS A 29 -9.54 20.72 19.69
CA LYS A 29 -8.56 19.76 20.20
C LYS A 29 -9.18 18.98 21.36
N LYS A 30 -9.07 17.65 21.38
CA LYS A 30 -8.43 16.91 22.49
C LYS A 30 -8.41 15.39 22.29
N ASP A 31 -7.24 14.87 22.60
CA ASP A 31 -6.79 13.53 22.96
C ASP A 31 -7.82 12.45 23.34
N LYS A 32 -7.49 11.20 23.00
CA LYS A 32 -7.10 10.08 23.92
C LYS A 32 -7.48 8.74 23.25
N LYS A 33 -6.52 7.98 22.70
CA LYS A 33 -5.67 6.94 23.32
C LYS A 33 -6.44 5.67 23.76
N ASP A 34 -5.94 4.55 23.23
CA ASP A 34 -6.08 3.14 23.64
C ASP A 34 -7.39 2.39 23.32
N GLU A 35 -7.30 1.36 22.48
CA GLU A 35 -7.37 -0.02 22.97
C GLU A 35 -6.81 -1.04 21.96
N ARG A 36 -5.62 -1.55 22.28
CA ARG A 36 -5.00 -2.74 21.68
C ARG A 36 -4.96 -3.81 22.77
N ARG A 37 -5.83 -4.83 22.69
CA ARG A 37 -5.59 -6.22 23.15
C ARG A 37 -6.90 -7.03 23.17
N LYS A 38 -6.93 -8.12 22.40
CA LYS A 38 -7.31 -9.44 22.92
C LYS A 38 -6.68 -10.53 22.06
N LYS A 39 -5.91 -11.40 22.72
CA LYS A 39 -5.25 -12.60 22.22
C LYS A 39 -6.15 -13.81 22.54
N ALA A 40 -6.23 -14.72 21.57
CA ALA A 40 -6.22 -16.19 21.62
C ALA A 40 -6.73 -16.97 22.85
N THR A 41 -7.70 -17.86 22.58
CA THR A 41 -7.89 -19.28 23.03
C THR A 41 -9.16 -19.75 22.29
N GLU A 42 -9.33 -20.88 21.60
CA GLU A 42 -9.07 -22.33 21.75
C GLU A 42 -9.30 -22.94 20.34
N GLY A 43 -8.82 -24.10 19.87
CA GLY A 43 -8.61 -25.39 20.51
C GLY A 43 -9.37 -26.47 19.69
N SER A 44 -8.61 -27.28 18.93
CA SER A 44 -8.87 -28.64 18.41
C SER A 44 -10.30 -29.16 18.15
N GLY A 45 -10.51 -29.63 16.91
CA GLY A 45 -11.58 -30.54 16.54
C GLY A 45 -11.23 -31.40 15.32
N SER A 46 -10.47 -32.48 15.56
CA SER A 46 -10.15 -33.54 14.59
C SER A 46 -11.31 -34.53 14.50
N VAL A 47 -11.92 -34.71 13.32
CA VAL A 47 -12.55 -35.99 12.92
C VAL A 47 -12.33 -36.25 11.42
N ARG A 48 -11.99 -37.52 11.16
CA ARG A 48 -11.67 -38.20 9.92
C ARG A 48 -12.85 -38.34 8.94
N GLY A 49 -12.49 -38.42 7.66
CA GLY A 49 -13.23 -39.05 6.56
C GLY A 49 -12.76 -38.44 5.24
N GLY A 50 -12.11 -39.10 4.28
CA GLY A 50 -12.02 -40.52 3.98
C GLY A 50 -12.48 -40.74 2.53
N GLY A 51 -11.54 -40.94 1.60
CA GLY A 51 -11.79 -41.77 0.41
C GLY A 51 -11.76 -41.09 -0.97
N GLY A 52 -10.84 -41.59 -1.82
CA GLY A 52 -10.92 -41.64 -3.28
C GLY A 52 -10.44 -40.39 -4.01
N GLY A 53 -9.40 -40.37 -4.83
CA GLY A 53 -8.83 -41.42 -5.67
C GLY A 53 -8.85 -40.93 -7.11
N ASN A 54 -7.72 -40.46 -7.64
CA ASN A 54 -7.21 -40.85 -8.96
C ASN A 54 -5.93 -40.09 -9.31
N ALA A 55 -4.87 -40.89 -9.38
CA ALA A 55 -3.56 -40.56 -9.87
C ALA A 55 -3.57 -40.29 -11.37
N ARG A 56 -2.84 -39.27 -11.82
CA ARG A 56 -2.10 -39.32 -13.09
C ARG A 56 -0.69 -38.78 -12.86
N GLU A 57 0.23 -39.73 -12.85
CA GLU A 57 1.68 -39.53 -12.89
C GLU A 57 2.08 -38.73 -14.13
N ILE A 58 2.93 -37.72 -13.97
CA ILE A 58 3.73 -37.19 -15.09
C ILE A 58 5.20 -37.28 -14.69
N LYS A 59 5.89 -38.10 -15.47
CA LYS A 59 7.27 -38.54 -15.30
C LYS A 59 8.28 -37.41 -15.46
N ILE A 60 9.25 -37.49 -14.55
CA ILE A 60 10.52 -36.78 -14.46
C ILE A 60 11.37 -36.98 -15.74
N LYS A 61 11.99 -35.91 -16.25
CA LYS A 61 13.25 -36.01 -17.01
C LYS A 61 14.30 -35.08 -16.38
N LYS A 62 15.15 -35.67 -15.55
CA LYS A 62 16.43 -35.11 -15.10
C LYS A 62 17.39 -35.09 -16.29
N THR A 63 17.90 -33.92 -16.66
CA THR A 63 19.04 -33.81 -17.57
C THR A 63 20.34 -34.07 -16.83
N LYS A 64 21.18 -34.86 -17.49
CA LYS A 64 22.34 -35.61 -16.99
C LYS A 64 23.57 -34.69 -16.99
N LYS A 65 24.30 -34.66 -15.86
CA LYS A 65 25.69 -34.16 -15.78
C LYS A 65 26.55 -34.87 -16.84
N LYS A 66 27.29 -34.09 -17.63
CA LYS A 66 28.39 -34.59 -18.48
C LYS A 66 29.70 -34.28 -17.76
N GLY A 67 30.27 -35.30 -17.12
CA GLY A 67 31.67 -35.31 -16.73
C GLY A 67 32.52 -35.85 -17.88
N ARG A 68 33.77 -35.38 -17.99
CA ARG A 68 34.87 -36.14 -18.60
C ARG A 68 36.24 -35.63 -18.15
N LYS A 69 36.98 -36.58 -17.54
CA LYS A 69 38.43 -36.87 -17.51
C LYS A 69 39.42 -35.74 -17.19
N ASP A 70 40.15 -35.82 -16.08
CA ASP A 70 41.29 -36.72 -15.76
C ASP A 70 42.58 -36.26 -16.45
N ALA A 71 43.46 -35.64 -15.66
CA ALA A 71 44.90 -35.64 -15.85
C ALA A 71 45.54 -35.89 -14.48
N ASP A 72 46.33 -36.94 -14.48
CA ASP A 72 47.04 -37.63 -13.41
C ASP A 72 48.18 -36.76 -12.85
N SER A 73 48.32 -36.66 -11.53
CA SER A 73 49.60 -36.36 -10.87
C SER A 73 49.50 -36.75 -9.40
N ASP A 74 50.04 -37.94 -9.13
CA ASP A 74 50.22 -38.55 -7.82
C ASP A 74 51.49 -37.98 -7.16
N GLU A 75 51.36 -37.45 -5.94
CA GLU A 75 52.39 -37.62 -4.90
C GLU A 75 51.78 -37.39 -3.51
N GLU A 76 51.98 -38.40 -2.65
CA GLU A 76 51.50 -38.50 -1.27
C GLU A 76 51.85 -37.31 -0.39
N SER A 77 50.93 -36.94 0.51
CA SER A 77 51.25 -36.76 1.94
C SER A 77 49.97 -36.77 2.78
N GLN A 78 50.01 -37.57 3.84
CA GLN A 78 48.90 -37.91 4.72
C GLN A 78 48.36 -36.73 5.57
N ALA A 79 47.07 -36.88 5.92
CA ALA A 79 46.38 -36.39 7.11
C ALA A 79 45.98 -34.90 7.19
N THR A 80 44.67 -34.62 7.05
CA THR A 80 43.93 -33.53 7.73
C THR A 80 42.42 -33.85 7.70
N SER A 81 41.80 -34.21 8.84
CA SER A 81 41.13 -33.32 9.80
C SER A 81 39.96 -32.49 9.24
N THR A 82 38.74 -32.89 9.65
CA THR A 82 37.48 -32.13 9.76
C THR A 82 37.55 -30.61 9.47
N GLY A 83 37.20 -30.21 8.25
CA GLY A 83 37.01 -28.81 7.86
C GLY A 83 35.61 -28.29 8.19
N ARG A 84 35.38 -27.86 9.44
CA ARG A 84 34.35 -26.85 9.74
C ARG A 84 34.95 -25.49 9.42
N ASN A 85 34.28 -24.71 8.59
CA ASN A 85 34.56 -23.30 8.30
C ASN A 85 35.04 -22.53 9.54
N LYS A 86 36.36 -22.39 9.72
CA LYS A 86 36.92 -21.31 10.52
C LYS A 86 36.94 -20.08 9.62
N GLN A 87 35.98 -19.19 9.85
CA GLN A 87 36.12 -17.81 9.37
C GLN A 87 37.45 -17.26 9.92
N PRO A 88 38.24 -16.51 9.13
CA PRO A 88 39.45 -15.89 9.64
C PRO A 88 39.09 -14.97 10.80
N GLU A 89 39.59 -15.26 11.99
CA GLU A 89 39.51 -14.35 13.13
C GLU A 89 40.42 -13.16 12.79
N PHE A 90 39.84 -11.98 12.59
CA PHE A 90 40.60 -10.75 12.48
C PHE A 90 41.03 -10.33 13.90
N PRO A 91 42.33 -10.40 14.25
CA PRO A 91 42.80 -9.86 15.51
C PRO A 91 42.66 -8.33 15.49
N PHE A 92 42.35 -7.73 16.64
CA PHE A 92 42.19 -6.28 16.75
C PHE A 92 43.55 -5.56 16.69
N MET A 93 44.45 -5.96 17.59
CA MET A 93 45.82 -5.46 17.72
C MET A 93 46.70 -6.62 18.21
N SER A 94 47.98 -6.58 17.88
CA SER A 94 49.00 -7.47 18.44
C SER A 94 49.28 -7.15 19.91
N GLN A 95 49.92 -8.08 20.62
CA GLN A 95 50.25 -7.90 22.03
C GLN A 95 51.23 -6.73 22.21
N GLU A 96 52.19 -6.58 21.30
CA GLU A 96 53.19 -5.52 21.27
C GLU A 96 52.55 -4.14 21.12
N GLU A 97 51.57 -4.01 20.22
CA GLU A 97 50.84 -2.75 20.04
C GLU A 97 50.01 -2.38 21.27
N ILE A 98 49.43 -3.37 21.98
CA ILE A 98 48.72 -3.13 23.23
C ILE A 98 49.71 -2.67 24.32
N GLN A 99 50.89 -3.27 24.39
CA GLN A 99 51.94 -2.86 25.34
C GLN A 99 52.41 -1.43 25.07
N ASP A 100 52.61 -1.04 23.81
CA ASP A 100 53.06 0.32 23.44
C ASP A 100 52.02 1.39 23.86
N VAL A 101 50.74 1.09 23.69
CA VAL A 101 49.65 1.95 24.19
C VAL A 101 49.68 2.02 25.72
N LEU A 102 49.82 0.89 26.40
CA LEU A 102 49.88 0.85 27.87
C LEU A 102 51.09 1.62 28.42
N LYS A 103 52.27 1.49 27.80
CA LYS A 103 53.49 2.25 28.17
C LYS A 103 53.31 3.75 28.05
N THR A 104 52.57 4.19 27.04
CA THR A 104 52.28 5.61 26.83
C THR A 104 51.39 6.17 27.95
N HIS A 105 50.47 5.35 28.47
CA HIS A 105 49.51 5.73 29.51
C HIS A 105 49.97 5.43 30.95
N MET A 106 50.94 4.54 31.15
CA MET A 106 51.38 4.02 32.45
C MET A 106 52.92 4.03 32.56
N GLN A 107 53.52 5.21 32.49
CA GLN A 107 54.97 5.41 32.40
C GLN A 107 55.78 4.90 33.61
N ASP A 108 55.16 4.77 34.79
CA ASP A 108 55.80 4.32 36.03
C ASP A 108 55.56 2.82 36.36
N CYS A 109 54.98 2.04 35.44
CA CYS A 109 54.70 0.63 35.68
C CYS A 109 55.86 -0.28 35.30
N PRO A 110 56.14 -1.36 36.07
CA PRO A 110 57.10 -2.38 35.69
C PRO A 110 56.75 -3.03 34.34
N GLU A 111 57.76 -3.25 33.50
CA GLU A 111 57.61 -3.86 32.16
C GLU A 111 56.92 -5.24 32.22
N GLU A 112 57.19 -6.02 33.27
CA GLU A 112 56.57 -7.33 33.51
C GLU A 112 55.05 -7.21 33.72
N LEU A 113 54.61 -6.17 34.45
CA LEU A 113 53.18 -5.92 34.69
C LEU A 113 52.47 -5.42 33.43
N ILE A 114 53.14 -4.60 32.62
CA ILE A 114 52.61 -4.15 31.32
C ILE A 114 52.39 -5.35 30.38
N THR A 115 53.34 -6.30 30.40
CA THR A 115 53.26 -7.54 29.61
C THR A 115 52.06 -8.39 30.05
N GLU A 116 51.89 -8.61 31.35
CA GLU A 116 50.79 -9.41 31.91
C GLU A 116 49.42 -8.76 31.66
N LEU A 117 49.33 -7.43 31.74
CA LEU A 117 48.12 -6.68 31.40
C LEU A 117 47.76 -6.81 29.92
N ALA A 118 48.75 -6.72 29.02
CA ALA A 118 48.51 -6.89 27.59
C ALA A 118 48.00 -8.30 27.25
N GLU A 119 48.54 -9.35 27.89
CA GLU A 119 48.06 -10.73 27.76
C GLU A 119 46.62 -10.90 28.24
N HIS A 120 46.25 -10.23 29.33
CA HIS A 120 44.88 -10.25 29.84
C HIS A 120 43.90 -9.47 28.96
N LEU A 121 44.34 -8.38 28.32
CA LEU A 121 43.49 -7.47 27.56
C LEU A 121 43.28 -7.90 26.10
N ILE A 122 44.20 -8.66 25.50
CA ILE A 122 44.13 -9.02 24.08
C ILE A 122 42.85 -9.78 23.72
N ARG A 123 42.41 -10.72 24.58
CA ARG A 123 41.18 -11.50 24.39
C ARG A 123 39.90 -10.66 24.48
N PRO A 124 39.65 -9.91 25.57
CA PRO A 124 38.45 -9.09 25.66
C PRO A 124 38.40 -7.99 24.59
N LEU A 125 39.52 -7.36 24.25
CA LEU A 125 39.58 -6.35 23.18
C LEU A 125 39.30 -6.94 21.79
N THR A 126 39.87 -8.11 21.49
CA THR A 126 39.59 -8.81 20.24
C THR A 126 38.11 -9.22 20.17
N LYS A 127 37.52 -9.66 21.29
CA LYS A 127 36.10 -10.01 21.35
C LYS A 127 35.19 -8.81 21.09
N THR A 128 35.43 -7.67 21.75
CA THR A 128 34.62 -6.46 21.53
C THR A 128 34.80 -5.91 20.13
N TYR A 129 36.03 -5.91 19.59
CA TYR A 129 36.28 -5.56 18.19
C TYR A 129 35.50 -6.46 17.23
N GLN A 130 35.53 -7.78 17.43
CA GLN A 130 34.76 -8.71 16.60
C GLN A 130 33.25 -8.49 16.71
N GLU A 131 32.73 -8.13 17.88
CA GLU A 131 31.31 -7.78 18.05
C GLU A 131 30.93 -6.52 17.27
N VAL A 132 31.80 -5.49 17.27
CA VAL A 132 31.64 -4.28 16.46
C VAL A 132 31.77 -4.57 14.97
N VAL A 133 32.77 -5.34 14.54
CA VAL A 133 32.94 -5.75 13.13
C VAL A 133 31.73 -6.57 12.68
N ARG A 134 31.24 -7.51 13.48
CA ARG A 134 30.03 -8.28 13.17
C ARG A 134 28.80 -7.38 13.09
N SER A 135 28.63 -6.39 13.98
CA SER A 135 27.47 -5.50 13.93
C SER A 135 27.50 -4.59 12.71
N VAL A 136 28.65 -4.01 12.37
CA VAL A 136 28.85 -3.17 11.17
C VAL A 136 28.70 -4.00 9.90
N PHE A 137 29.31 -5.19 9.85
CA PHE A 137 29.23 -6.08 8.70
C PHE A 137 27.81 -6.61 8.50
N THR A 138 27.10 -7.02 9.56
CA THR A 138 25.70 -7.47 9.47
C THR A 138 24.77 -6.33 9.06
N SER A 139 25.04 -5.10 9.52
CA SER A 139 24.31 -3.89 9.07
C SER A 139 24.62 -3.51 7.62
N SER A 140 25.80 -3.87 7.12
CA SER A 140 26.22 -3.67 5.72
C SER A 140 25.83 -4.83 4.79
N THR A 141 25.59 -6.03 5.34
CA THR A 141 25.21 -7.24 4.58
C THR A 141 23.73 -7.60 4.66
N SER A 142 22.95 -6.98 5.55
CA SER A 142 21.49 -6.91 5.40
C SER A 142 21.08 -6.21 4.10
N SER A 143 21.95 -5.36 3.55
CA SER A 143 21.96 -4.89 2.16
C SER A 143 22.79 -5.77 1.22
N SER A 144 22.65 -7.09 1.30
CA SER A 144 23.18 -7.98 0.26
C SER A 144 22.71 -7.50 -1.12
N GLY A 145 23.56 -7.51 -2.15
CA GLY A 145 23.16 -7.09 -3.50
C GLY A 145 21.92 -7.82 -4.03
N VAL A 146 21.62 -9.02 -3.49
CA VAL A 146 20.41 -9.79 -3.76
C VAL A 146 19.18 -9.19 -3.07
N SER A 147 19.25 -8.82 -1.78
CA SER A 147 18.14 -8.19 -1.05
C SER A 147 17.82 -6.82 -1.62
N ARG A 148 18.82 -5.97 -1.89
CA ARG A 148 18.61 -4.66 -2.54
C ARG A 148 17.97 -4.80 -3.91
N ARG A 149 18.42 -5.76 -4.73
CA ARG A 149 17.83 -6.03 -6.05
C ARG A 149 16.38 -6.49 -5.96
N GLN A 150 16.05 -7.28 -4.94
CA GLN A 150 14.68 -7.70 -4.69
C GLN A 150 13.81 -6.51 -4.24
N THR A 151 14.28 -5.69 -3.30
CA THR A 151 13.59 -4.45 -2.88
C THR A 151 13.34 -3.50 -4.05
N MET A 152 14.32 -3.31 -4.93
CA MET A 152 14.17 -2.47 -6.12
C MET A 152 13.17 -3.07 -7.11
N LYS A 153 13.16 -4.40 -7.27
CA LYS A 153 12.19 -5.10 -8.12
C LYS A 153 10.77 -4.93 -7.57
N ASP A 154 10.60 -5.08 -6.26
CA ASP A 154 9.30 -4.93 -5.59
C ASP A 154 8.82 -3.48 -5.68
N LEU A 155 9.71 -2.50 -5.46
CA LEU A 155 9.43 -1.08 -5.69
C LEU A 155 8.97 -0.83 -7.13
N GLN A 156 9.71 -1.33 -8.11
CA GLN A 156 9.39 -1.14 -9.52
C GLN A 156 8.02 -1.75 -9.88
N GLU A 157 7.67 -2.91 -9.33
CA GLU A 157 6.40 -3.58 -9.57
C GLU A 157 5.23 -2.77 -8.96
N GLU A 158 5.33 -2.40 -7.69
CA GLU A 158 4.29 -1.62 -6.99
C GLU A 158 4.15 -0.20 -7.57
N PHE A 159 5.27 0.46 -7.89
CA PHE A 159 5.27 1.74 -8.57
C PHE A 159 4.57 1.65 -9.92
N SER A 160 4.92 0.64 -10.74
CA SER A 160 4.30 0.46 -12.06
C SER A 160 2.80 0.18 -11.94
N ASN A 161 2.38 -0.55 -10.91
CA ASN A 161 0.96 -0.80 -10.63
C ASN A 161 0.23 0.50 -10.29
N LEU A 162 0.69 1.26 -9.29
CA LEU A 162 0.07 2.53 -8.89
C LEU A 162 0.08 3.56 -10.02
N TYR A 163 1.20 3.71 -10.73
CA TYR A 163 1.34 4.67 -11.84
C TYR A 163 0.33 4.39 -12.96
N ASN A 164 0.17 3.12 -13.35
CA ASN A 164 -0.81 2.75 -14.38
C ASN A 164 -2.25 3.01 -13.93
N ASN A 165 -2.57 2.76 -12.66
CA ASN A 165 -3.88 3.09 -12.10
C ASN A 165 -4.14 4.60 -12.13
N ILE A 166 -3.17 5.43 -11.68
CA ILE A 166 -3.27 6.90 -11.72
C ILE A 166 -3.55 7.37 -13.15
N ARG A 167 -2.83 6.86 -14.14
CA ARG A 167 -3.05 7.22 -15.56
C ARG A 167 -4.42 6.81 -16.08
N LEU A 168 -4.95 5.66 -15.66
CA LEU A 168 -6.28 5.22 -16.07
C LEU A 168 -7.40 6.03 -15.39
N PHE A 169 -7.23 6.40 -14.11
CA PHE A 169 -8.16 7.29 -13.43
C PHE A 169 -8.13 8.71 -13.98
N GLU A 170 -6.94 9.23 -14.33
CA GLU A 170 -6.77 10.52 -15.02
C GLU A 170 -7.58 10.55 -16.33
N LYS A 171 -7.60 9.46 -17.11
CA LYS A 171 -8.48 9.36 -18.29
C LYS A 171 -9.96 9.44 -17.92
N GLY A 172 -10.36 8.81 -16.81
CA GLY A 172 -11.72 8.87 -16.28
C GLY A 172 -12.16 10.27 -15.87
N THR A 173 -11.31 11.01 -15.16
CA THR A 173 -11.65 12.37 -14.69
C THR A 173 -11.88 13.35 -15.85
N LYS A 174 -11.24 13.12 -17.01
CA LYS A 174 -11.39 13.93 -18.24
C LYS A 174 -12.77 13.84 -18.90
N HIS A 175 -13.64 12.94 -18.46
CA HIS A 175 -15.04 12.94 -18.88
C HIS A 175 -15.91 14.00 -18.19
N PHE A 176 -15.40 14.62 -17.13
CA PHE A 176 -16.05 15.70 -16.40
C PHE A 176 -15.36 17.03 -16.71
N THR A 177 -16.07 18.13 -16.47
CA THR A 177 -15.56 19.49 -16.63
C THR A 177 -15.56 20.24 -15.29
N ASP A 178 -14.95 21.42 -15.29
CA ASP A 178 -15.08 22.45 -14.27
C ASP A 178 -14.71 21.96 -12.85
N GLU A 179 -15.56 22.30 -11.88
CA GLU A 179 -15.37 21.99 -10.47
C GLU A 179 -15.41 20.48 -10.20
N THR A 180 -16.22 19.72 -10.95
CA THR A 180 -16.32 18.26 -10.77
C THR A 180 -15.01 17.58 -11.12
N GLN A 181 -14.43 17.92 -12.28
CA GLN A 181 -13.12 17.41 -12.69
C GLN A 181 -12.05 17.77 -11.65
N THR A 182 -12.05 19.02 -11.18
CA THR A 182 -11.12 19.49 -10.14
C THR A 182 -11.27 18.72 -8.83
N ASN A 183 -12.50 18.40 -8.42
CA ASN A 183 -12.77 17.66 -7.18
C ASN A 183 -12.35 16.19 -7.28
N LEU A 184 -12.55 15.55 -8.43
CA LEU A 184 -12.06 14.20 -8.72
C LEU A 184 -10.52 14.17 -8.74
N ALA A 185 -9.89 15.15 -9.39
CA ALA A 185 -8.43 15.28 -9.41
C ALA A 185 -7.85 15.44 -8.00
N LYS A 186 -8.42 16.33 -7.18
CA LYS A 186 -8.01 16.50 -5.77
C LYS A 186 -8.18 15.22 -4.95
N HIS A 187 -9.24 14.46 -5.17
CA HIS A 187 -9.45 13.20 -4.47
C HIS A 187 -8.35 12.20 -4.85
N LEU A 188 -8.07 12.01 -6.13
CA LEU A 188 -6.98 11.15 -6.61
C LEU A 188 -5.61 11.57 -6.06
N LEU A 189 -5.34 12.88 -5.96
CA LEU A 189 -4.12 13.43 -5.36
C LEU A 189 -3.98 13.02 -3.88
N LYS A 190 -5.08 13.06 -3.12
CA LYS A 190 -5.11 12.74 -1.69
C LYS A 190 -5.16 11.25 -1.37
N THR A 191 -5.43 10.40 -2.37
CA THR A 191 -5.52 8.94 -2.21
C THR A 191 -4.36 8.26 -2.94
N VAL A 192 -4.57 7.77 -4.16
CA VAL A 192 -3.61 6.93 -4.90
C VAL A 192 -2.29 7.65 -5.20
N CYS A 193 -2.32 8.96 -5.47
CA CYS A 193 -1.09 9.73 -5.66
C CYS A 193 -0.32 9.93 -4.35
N THR A 194 -1.03 9.99 -3.21
CA THR A 194 -0.39 10.00 -1.89
C THR A 194 0.28 8.66 -1.61
N ASP A 195 -0.36 7.54 -1.97
CA ASP A 195 0.22 6.20 -1.82
C ASP A 195 1.52 6.02 -2.63
N ILE A 196 1.53 6.40 -3.91
CA ILE A 196 2.75 6.29 -4.73
C ILE A 196 3.86 7.23 -4.25
N THR A 197 3.50 8.40 -3.71
CA THR A 197 4.46 9.31 -3.09
C THR A 197 5.03 8.70 -1.82
N ASN A 198 4.18 8.15 -0.96
CA ASN A 198 4.62 7.47 0.25
C ASN A 198 5.51 6.26 -0.05
N LEU A 199 5.23 5.52 -1.12
CA LEU A 199 6.06 4.42 -1.59
C LEU A 199 7.50 4.89 -1.89
N ILE A 200 7.65 6.01 -2.61
CA ILE A 200 8.95 6.62 -2.91
C ILE A 200 9.66 7.08 -1.63
N PHE A 201 8.95 7.81 -0.76
CA PHE A 201 9.52 8.30 0.49
C PHE A 201 9.96 7.14 1.41
N ASN A 202 9.18 6.07 1.48
CA ASN A 202 9.53 4.90 2.29
C ASN A 202 10.77 4.18 1.75
N PHE A 203 10.89 4.07 0.42
CA PHE A 203 12.06 3.50 -0.21
C PHE A 203 13.33 4.31 0.10
N LEU A 204 13.28 5.63 -0.08
CA LEU A 204 14.44 6.51 0.18
C LEU A 204 14.81 6.56 1.68
N ALA A 205 13.81 6.51 2.56
CA ALA A 205 14.04 6.36 4.00
C ALA A 205 14.79 5.05 4.30
N SER A 206 14.39 3.95 3.65
CA SER A 206 15.07 2.66 3.76
C SER A 206 16.52 2.72 3.30
N GLU A 207 16.81 3.38 2.18
CA GLU A 207 18.17 3.51 1.65
C GLU A 207 19.06 4.36 2.56
N SER A 208 18.46 5.35 3.24
CA SER A 208 19.15 6.22 4.20
C SER A 208 19.26 5.61 5.61
N MET A 209 19.06 4.28 5.75
CA MET A 209 19.08 3.53 7.02
C MET A 209 18.12 4.07 8.09
N MET A 210 17.02 4.71 7.67
CA MET A 210 15.97 5.15 8.59
C MET A 210 15.02 3.98 8.91
N THR A 211 14.36 4.03 10.06
CA THR A 211 13.30 3.10 10.39
C THR A 211 12.16 3.24 9.38
N THR A 212 11.85 2.16 8.67
CA THR A 212 10.77 2.12 7.68
C THR A 212 9.48 1.59 8.31
N GLU A 213 8.37 2.18 7.90
CA GLU A 213 7.02 1.72 8.24
C GLU A 213 6.33 1.16 7.00
N ASN A 214 5.08 0.71 7.15
CA ASN A 214 4.24 0.47 5.99
C ASN A 214 4.01 1.82 5.28
N TYR A 215 4.26 1.91 3.97
CA TYR A 215 4.12 3.17 3.25
C TYR A 215 2.69 3.74 3.33
N SER A 216 1.68 2.88 3.51
CA SER A 216 0.28 3.31 3.67
C SER A 216 0.03 4.10 4.96
N THR A 217 0.94 4.10 5.93
CA THR A 217 0.80 4.84 7.20
C THR A 217 1.54 6.17 7.22
N ILE A 218 2.35 6.46 6.19
CA ILE A 218 3.17 7.67 6.15
C ILE A 218 2.27 8.90 5.98
N THR A 219 2.24 9.75 6.99
CA THR A 219 1.49 11.01 6.98
C THR A 219 2.26 12.11 6.24
N SER A 220 1.58 13.23 5.98
CA SER A 220 2.24 14.43 5.44
C SER A 220 3.41 14.89 6.31
N GLU A 221 3.23 14.91 7.64
CA GLU A 221 4.30 15.23 8.58
C GLU A 221 5.43 14.20 8.56
N GLY A 222 5.09 12.92 8.40
CA GLY A 222 6.05 11.83 8.20
C GLY A 222 6.94 12.09 6.98
N ARG A 223 6.34 12.46 5.84
CA ARG A 223 7.10 12.85 4.63
C ARG A 223 8.04 14.00 4.89
N THR A 224 7.62 15.06 5.58
CA THR A 224 8.47 16.22 5.91
C THR A 224 9.65 15.83 6.82
N LYS A 225 9.43 14.93 7.79
CA LYS A 225 10.50 14.41 8.66
C LYS A 225 11.51 13.57 7.88
N ILE A 226 11.06 12.74 6.94
CA ILE A 226 11.93 11.98 6.05
C ILE A 226 12.75 12.94 5.19
N LEU A 227 12.08 13.89 4.52
CA LEU A 227 12.71 14.90 3.67
C LEU A 227 13.86 15.64 4.37
N GLY A 228 13.68 15.99 5.66
CA GLY A 228 14.71 16.69 6.44
C GLY A 228 16.01 15.89 6.63
N LYS A 229 15.96 14.56 6.55
CA LYS A 229 17.12 13.67 6.73
C LYS A 229 17.73 13.16 5.43
N LEU A 230 17.08 13.38 4.29
CA LEU A 230 17.60 12.96 2.99
C LEU A 230 18.76 13.86 2.51
N PRO A 231 19.61 13.39 1.58
CA PRO A 231 20.64 14.20 0.95
C PRO A 231 20.09 15.41 0.17
N GLU A 232 20.83 16.53 0.13
CA GLU A 232 20.37 17.82 -0.47
C GLU A 232 19.97 17.71 -1.95
N ASP A 233 20.69 16.90 -2.73
CA ASP A 233 20.43 16.61 -4.13
C ASP A 233 19.07 15.93 -4.37
N THR A 234 18.52 15.24 -3.36
CA THR A 234 17.21 14.58 -3.44
C THR A 234 16.06 15.47 -2.96
N LYS A 235 16.34 16.45 -2.09
CA LYS A 235 15.30 17.26 -1.43
C LYS A 235 14.48 18.10 -2.39
N GLY A 236 15.11 18.68 -3.42
CA GLY A 236 14.44 19.58 -4.36
C GLY A 236 13.24 18.93 -5.07
N PRO A 237 13.44 17.84 -5.83
CA PRO A 237 12.35 17.14 -6.51
C PRO A 237 11.30 16.55 -5.54
N LEU A 238 11.72 16.01 -4.40
CA LEU A 238 10.80 15.44 -3.41
C LEU A 238 9.94 16.50 -2.71
N THR A 239 10.47 17.71 -2.50
CA THR A 239 9.69 18.84 -1.97
C THR A 239 8.58 19.22 -2.96
N LYS A 240 8.90 19.28 -4.25
CA LYS A 240 7.91 19.57 -5.30
C LYS A 240 6.85 18.47 -5.39
N LEU A 241 7.27 17.21 -5.36
CA LEU A 241 6.36 16.07 -5.33
C LEU A 241 5.42 16.13 -4.13
N HIS A 242 5.95 16.35 -2.92
CA HIS A 242 5.15 16.49 -1.71
C HIS A 242 4.13 17.64 -1.81
N ALA A 243 4.56 18.81 -2.31
CA ALA A 243 3.69 19.97 -2.47
C ALA A 243 2.57 19.73 -3.50
N SER A 244 2.86 19.00 -4.58
CA SER A 244 1.92 18.74 -5.67
C SER A 244 0.68 17.93 -5.24
N LEU A 245 0.76 17.15 -4.15
CA LEU A 245 -0.39 16.44 -3.57
C LEU A 245 -1.50 17.39 -3.08
N ASN A 246 -1.18 18.63 -2.76
CA ASN A 246 -2.15 19.66 -2.38
C ASN A 246 -2.62 20.52 -3.57
N GLY A 247 -2.17 20.17 -4.78
CA GLY A 247 -2.51 20.85 -6.02
C GLY A 247 -3.93 20.54 -6.51
N LYS A 248 -4.15 20.84 -7.79
CA LYS A 248 -5.43 20.62 -8.49
C LYS A 248 -5.27 19.84 -9.80
N SER A 249 -4.02 19.65 -10.25
CA SER A 249 -3.66 19.08 -11.55
C SER A 249 -2.95 17.74 -11.32
N ILE A 250 -3.47 16.68 -11.95
CA ILE A 250 -2.83 15.37 -11.94
C ILE A 250 -1.60 15.40 -12.84
N GLU A 251 -1.66 16.16 -13.94
CA GLU A 251 -0.56 16.36 -14.88
C GLU A 251 0.65 17.02 -14.20
N ASP A 252 0.43 18.05 -13.38
CA ASP A 252 1.50 18.73 -12.63
C ASP A 252 2.14 17.78 -11.60
N PHE A 253 1.32 16.98 -10.92
CA PHE A 253 1.78 15.92 -10.01
C PHE A 253 2.65 14.90 -10.76
N LEU A 254 2.21 14.42 -11.91
CA LEU A 254 2.94 13.41 -12.69
C LEU A 254 4.27 13.94 -13.21
N SER A 255 4.36 15.22 -13.57
CA SER A 255 5.62 15.89 -13.91
C SER A 255 6.60 15.94 -12.72
N CYS A 256 6.08 16.27 -11.53
CA CYS A 256 6.89 16.23 -10.30
C CYS A 256 7.31 14.81 -9.92
N LEU A 257 6.43 13.82 -10.14
CA LEU A 257 6.71 12.41 -9.89
C LEU A 257 7.82 11.91 -10.80
N ASP A 258 7.75 12.19 -12.11
CA ASP A 258 8.78 11.81 -13.09
C ASP A 258 10.16 12.37 -12.67
N SER A 259 10.21 13.61 -12.16
CA SER A 259 11.46 14.20 -11.64
C SER A 259 11.99 13.52 -10.37
N ALA A 260 11.11 12.96 -9.53
CA ALA A 260 11.47 12.33 -8.27
C ALA A 260 11.89 10.86 -8.42
N VAL A 261 11.33 10.14 -9.39
CA VAL A 261 11.62 8.71 -9.62
C VAL A 261 12.96 8.49 -10.29
N ASP A 262 13.45 9.48 -11.04
CA ASP A 262 14.81 9.50 -11.59
C ASP A 262 15.87 9.38 -10.48
N ILE A 263 15.66 10.03 -9.33
CA ILE A 263 16.52 9.89 -8.14
C ILE A 263 16.53 8.46 -7.62
N CYS A 264 15.39 7.78 -7.66
CA CYS A 264 15.23 6.43 -7.14
C CYS A 264 15.69 5.34 -8.12
N GLY A 265 16.11 5.70 -9.34
CA GLY A 265 16.41 4.73 -10.39
C GLY A 265 15.21 3.91 -10.85
N VAL A 266 13.99 4.39 -10.60
CA VAL A 266 12.75 3.72 -11.01
C VAL A 266 12.43 4.09 -12.45
N MET A 267 12.18 3.08 -13.28
CA MET A 267 11.83 3.32 -14.68
C MET A 267 10.33 3.55 -14.84
N VAL A 268 9.95 4.72 -15.33
CA VAL A 268 8.55 4.97 -15.73
C VAL A 268 8.28 4.27 -17.07
N LYS A 269 7.39 3.27 -17.04
CA LYS A 269 6.95 2.57 -18.25
C LYS A 269 5.45 2.75 -18.41
N LYS A 270 5.03 3.28 -19.56
CA LYS A 270 3.62 3.30 -19.93
C LYS A 270 3.12 1.85 -20.05
N GLY A 271 1.97 1.57 -19.44
CA GLY A 271 1.28 0.29 -19.62
C GLY A 271 1.02 0.02 -21.10
N ASP A 272 1.27 -1.21 -21.54
CA ASP A 272 0.83 -1.62 -22.87
C ASP A 272 -0.71 -1.74 -22.91
N LYS A 273 -1.31 -1.65 -24.10
CA LYS A 273 -2.78 -1.73 -24.27
C LYS A 273 -3.39 -3.00 -23.68
N LYS A 274 -2.62 -4.11 -23.61
CA LYS A 274 -3.10 -5.39 -23.07
C LYS A 274 -3.18 -5.33 -21.54
N LYS A 275 -2.16 -4.76 -20.89
CA LYS A 275 -2.13 -4.52 -19.44
C LYS A 275 -3.18 -3.51 -19.03
N GLU A 276 -3.36 -2.41 -19.76
CA GLU A 276 -4.43 -1.46 -19.47
C GLU A 276 -5.80 -2.15 -19.49
N ARG A 277 -6.10 -2.94 -20.52
CA ARG A 277 -7.35 -3.72 -20.60
C ARG A 277 -7.49 -4.71 -19.45
N GLN A 278 -6.40 -5.37 -19.06
CA GLN A 278 -6.40 -6.30 -17.93
C GLN A 278 -6.72 -5.57 -16.61
N VAL A 279 -6.10 -4.41 -16.36
CA VAL A 279 -6.35 -3.59 -15.16
C VAL A 279 -7.81 -3.12 -15.13
N LEU A 280 -8.33 -2.58 -16.25
CA LEU A 280 -9.74 -2.18 -16.36
C LEU A 280 -10.69 -3.33 -16.02
N PHE A 281 -10.42 -4.52 -16.55
CA PHE A 281 -11.23 -5.72 -16.31
C PHE A 281 -11.16 -6.15 -14.83
N GLN A 282 -9.96 -6.17 -14.24
CA GLN A 282 -9.76 -6.55 -12.85
C GLN A 282 -10.45 -5.58 -11.88
N HIS A 283 -10.31 -4.28 -12.10
CA HIS A 283 -10.99 -3.26 -11.32
C HIS A 283 -12.51 -3.43 -11.38
N ARG A 284 -13.06 -3.60 -12.59
CA ARG A 284 -14.50 -3.85 -12.78
C ARG A 284 -14.95 -5.09 -12.01
N GLN A 285 -14.21 -6.18 -12.10
CA GLN A 285 -14.58 -7.41 -11.39
C GLN A 285 -14.53 -7.23 -9.87
N ALA A 286 -13.51 -6.54 -9.36
CA ALA A 286 -13.39 -6.28 -7.94
C ALA A 286 -14.56 -5.45 -7.41
N LEU A 287 -14.95 -4.39 -8.11
CA LEU A 287 -16.11 -3.58 -7.74
C LEU A 287 -17.43 -4.35 -7.84
N ILE A 288 -17.58 -5.25 -8.82
CA ILE A 288 -18.74 -6.15 -8.94
C ILE A 288 -18.81 -7.11 -7.75
N GLU A 289 -17.70 -7.74 -7.36
CA GLU A 289 -17.69 -8.62 -6.19
C GLU A 289 -17.99 -7.85 -4.90
N GLN A 290 -17.46 -6.63 -4.78
CA GLN A 290 -17.77 -5.74 -3.66
C GLN A 290 -19.28 -5.43 -3.62
N LEU A 291 -19.88 -5.00 -4.74
CA LEU A 291 -21.30 -4.65 -4.84
C LEU A 291 -22.24 -5.80 -4.44
N LYS A 292 -21.86 -7.05 -4.75
CA LYS A 292 -22.68 -8.22 -4.38
C LYS A 292 -22.86 -8.31 -2.87
N VAL A 293 -21.79 -8.10 -2.10
CA VAL A 293 -21.77 -8.27 -0.64
C VAL A 293 -22.08 -6.99 0.13
N THR A 294 -22.06 -5.82 -0.51
CA THR A 294 -22.37 -4.55 0.16
C THR A 294 -23.83 -4.43 0.56
N GLU A 295 -24.11 -4.10 1.81
CA GLU A 295 -25.46 -3.83 2.31
C GLU A 295 -25.72 -2.34 2.57
N ASP A 296 -24.67 -1.55 2.81
CA ASP A 296 -24.79 -0.11 3.05
C ASP A 296 -25.34 0.63 1.81
N PRO A 297 -26.49 1.32 1.91
CA PRO A 297 -27.11 1.99 0.77
C PRO A 297 -26.23 3.04 0.09
N ALA A 298 -25.42 3.79 0.85
CA ALA A 298 -24.54 4.80 0.28
C ALA A 298 -23.42 4.17 -0.55
N LEU A 299 -22.81 3.10 -0.04
CA LEU A 299 -21.80 2.33 -0.78
C LEU A 299 -22.39 1.60 -1.99
N VAL A 300 -23.61 1.05 -1.89
CA VAL A 300 -24.32 0.46 -3.05
C VAL A 300 -24.50 1.51 -4.15
N LEU A 301 -24.97 2.71 -3.81
CA LEU A 301 -25.15 3.78 -4.78
C LEU A 301 -23.82 4.20 -5.41
N HIS A 302 -22.77 4.33 -4.60
CA HIS A 302 -21.45 4.72 -5.07
C HIS A 302 -20.87 3.69 -6.05
N LEU A 303 -20.81 2.41 -5.65
CA LEU A 303 -20.31 1.32 -6.48
C LEU A 303 -21.10 1.20 -7.79
N THR A 304 -22.43 1.27 -7.72
CA THR A 304 -23.30 1.18 -8.90
C THR A 304 -23.04 2.34 -9.86
N SER A 305 -22.91 3.56 -9.34
CA SER A 305 -22.67 4.76 -10.17
C SER A 305 -21.32 4.71 -10.88
N VAL A 306 -20.25 4.30 -10.18
CA VAL A 306 -18.90 4.15 -10.76
C VAL A 306 -18.86 3.00 -11.76
N LEU A 307 -19.53 1.88 -11.50
CA LEU A 307 -19.63 0.75 -12.44
C LEU A 307 -20.38 1.12 -13.72
N LEU A 308 -21.52 1.81 -13.61
CA LEU A 308 -22.27 2.31 -14.77
C LEU A 308 -21.43 3.29 -15.59
N PHE A 309 -20.73 4.22 -14.93
CA PHE A 309 -19.77 5.09 -15.62
C PHE A 309 -18.72 4.27 -16.38
N GLN A 310 -18.15 3.24 -15.76
CA GLN A 310 -17.15 2.38 -16.39
C GLN A 310 -17.71 1.52 -17.54
N PHE A 311 -18.99 1.16 -17.50
CA PHE A 311 -19.66 0.46 -18.62
C PHE A 311 -19.89 1.38 -19.81
N THR A 312 -20.32 2.62 -19.58
CA THR A 312 -20.61 3.60 -20.63
C THR A 312 -19.34 4.17 -21.27
N THR A 313 -18.30 4.44 -20.48
CA THR A 313 -17.11 5.18 -20.95
C THR A 313 -15.91 4.29 -21.24
N HIS A 314 -15.91 3.05 -20.73
CA HIS A 314 -14.74 2.17 -20.67
C HIS A 314 -13.54 2.74 -19.89
N CYS A 315 -13.74 3.78 -19.09
CA CYS A 315 -12.74 4.38 -18.23
C CYS A 315 -13.01 4.05 -16.75
N MET A 316 -11.93 3.88 -15.97
CA MET A 316 -12.05 3.76 -14.50
C MET A 316 -12.22 5.14 -13.88
N LEU A 317 -12.97 5.21 -12.78
CA LEU A 317 -13.18 6.44 -12.04
C LEU A 317 -12.92 6.18 -10.56
N HIS A 318 -12.06 7.01 -9.96
CA HIS A 318 -11.84 7.03 -8.52
C HIS A 318 -12.43 8.34 -8.00
N ALA A 319 -13.54 8.23 -7.27
CA ALA A 319 -14.37 9.36 -6.89
C ALA A 319 -14.71 9.32 -5.39
N PRO A 320 -14.81 10.47 -4.72
CA PRO A 320 -15.36 10.54 -3.38
C PRO A 320 -16.90 10.45 -3.42
N GLY A 321 -17.54 10.02 -2.32
CA GLY A 321 -19.00 9.90 -2.24
C GLY A 321 -19.77 11.18 -2.60
N ARG A 322 -19.21 12.36 -2.27
CA ARG A 322 -19.80 13.67 -2.64
C ARG A 322 -19.90 13.94 -4.14
N SER A 323 -19.15 13.20 -4.97
CA SER A 323 -19.17 13.33 -6.42
C SER A 323 -20.19 12.40 -7.10
N VAL A 324 -20.85 11.52 -6.32
CA VAL A 324 -21.86 10.58 -6.83
C VAL A 324 -23.02 11.28 -7.54
N PRO A 325 -23.61 12.38 -7.03
CA PRO A 325 -24.67 13.10 -7.75
C PRO A 325 -24.25 13.59 -9.15
N GLN A 326 -23.01 14.06 -9.28
CA GLN A 326 -22.45 14.53 -10.55
C GLN A 326 -22.19 13.35 -11.52
N ILE A 327 -21.80 12.18 -10.99
CA ILE A 327 -21.67 10.96 -11.78
C ILE A 327 -23.05 10.51 -12.30
N ILE A 328 -24.08 10.51 -11.44
CA ILE A 328 -25.45 10.17 -11.85
C ILE A 328 -25.94 11.14 -12.92
N ASN A 329 -25.73 12.44 -12.74
CA ASN A 329 -26.07 13.45 -13.74
C ASN A 329 -25.35 13.22 -15.08
N PHE A 330 -24.08 12.81 -15.06
CA PHE A 330 -23.32 12.46 -16.28
C PHE A 330 -23.90 11.24 -17.01
N LEU A 331 -24.53 10.30 -16.28
CA LEU A 331 -25.17 9.12 -16.86
C LEU A 331 -26.52 9.46 -17.52
N SER A 332 -27.10 10.62 -17.24
CA SER A 332 -28.30 11.10 -17.92
C SER A 332 -28.11 11.10 -19.44
N GLY A 333 -29.04 10.44 -20.15
CA GLY A 333 -28.96 10.26 -21.61
C GLY A 333 -27.94 9.23 -22.11
N LYS A 334 -27.16 8.59 -21.21
CA LYS A 334 -26.19 7.53 -21.57
C LYS A 334 -26.60 6.13 -21.10
N ILE A 335 -27.63 6.07 -20.27
CA ILE A 335 -28.31 4.86 -19.84
C ILE A 335 -29.82 5.02 -20.09
N PRO A 336 -30.59 3.93 -20.15
CA PRO A 336 -32.04 4.00 -20.26
C PRO A 336 -32.69 4.90 -19.19
N GLU A 337 -33.69 5.68 -19.57
CA GLU A 337 -34.33 6.69 -18.71
C GLU A 337 -34.95 6.10 -17.43
N ASP A 338 -35.48 4.87 -17.52
CA ASP A 338 -36.01 4.14 -16.36
C ASP A 338 -34.91 3.79 -15.35
N GLN A 339 -33.72 3.42 -15.82
CA GLN A 339 -32.55 3.16 -14.96
C GLN A 339 -32.03 4.43 -14.32
N HIS A 340 -31.93 5.52 -15.09
CA HIS A 340 -31.50 6.81 -14.56
C HIS A 340 -32.48 7.34 -13.49
N SER A 341 -33.79 7.25 -13.75
CA SER A 341 -34.83 7.65 -12.79
C SER A 341 -34.75 6.85 -11.49
N LEU A 342 -34.43 5.55 -11.58
CA LEU A 342 -34.23 4.69 -10.41
C LEU A 342 -33.01 5.14 -9.59
N LEU A 343 -31.88 5.47 -10.23
CA LEU A 343 -30.69 6.00 -9.55
C LEU A 343 -30.99 7.31 -8.82
N VAL A 344 -31.70 8.24 -9.48
CA VAL A 344 -32.07 9.54 -8.89
C VAL A 344 -32.98 9.35 -7.68
N LYS A 345 -33.98 8.45 -7.77
CA LYS A 345 -34.84 8.09 -6.63
C LYS A 345 -34.01 7.55 -5.46
N TYR A 346 -33.13 6.59 -5.72
CA TYR A 346 -32.30 5.99 -4.69
C TYR A 346 -31.31 6.99 -4.06
N GLN A 347 -30.70 7.85 -4.87
CA GLN A 347 -29.88 8.97 -4.39
C GLN A 347 -30.67 9.86 -3.42
N GLY A 348 -31.91 10.22 -3.75
CA GLY A 348 -32.76 11.02 -2.87
C GLY A 348 -33.01 10.36 -1.51
N LEU A 349 -33.23 9.04 -1.48
CA LEU A 349 -33.42 8.28 -0.25
C LEU A 349 -32.13 8.17 0.57
N VAL A 350 -30.98 7.90 -0.08
CA VAL A 350 -29.66 7.86 0.59
C VAL A 350 -29.33 9.21 1.23
N VAL A 351 -29.56 10.32 0.51
CA VAL A 351 -29.32 11.67 1.05
C VAL A 351 -30.20 11.94 2.27
N LYS A 352 -31.50 11.58 2.23
CA LYS A 352 -32.39 11.71 3.39
C LYS A 352 -31.90 10.88 4.57
N GLN A 353 -31.46 9.64 4.33
CA GLN A 353 -30.92 8.76 5.38
C GLN A 353 -29.67 9.37 6.03
N LEU A 354 -28.72 9.88 5.22
CA LEU A 354 -27.49 10.48 5.72
C LEU A 354 -27.75 11.75 6.54
N ILE A 355 -28.67 12.62 6.09
CA ILE A 355 -29.06 13.83 6.83
C ILE A 355 -29.66 13.46 8.19
N ASN A 356 -30.54 12.45 8.25
CA ASN A 356 -31.15 11.99 9.49
C ASN A 356 -30.12 11.41 10.47
N GLN A 357 -29.09 10.72 9.96
CA GLN A 357 -27.98 10.21 10.79
C GLN A 357 -27.12 11.33 11.38
N THR A 358 -26.85 12.40 10.62
CA THR A 358 -26.10 13.56 11.12
C THR A 358 -26.88 14.27 12.23
N LYS A 359 -28.19 14.51 12.05
CA LYS A 359 -29.04 15.15 13.07
C LYS A 359 -29.06 14.40 14.40
N LYS A 360 -29.14 13.06 14.36
CA LYS A 360 -29.07 12.20 15.55
C LYS A 360 -27.72 12.24 16.26
N THR A 361 -26.65 12.63 15.56
CA THR A 361 -25.30 12.73 16.14
C THR A 361 -25.07 14.09 16.81
N ASP A 362 -25.72 15.15 16.32
CA ASP A 362 -25.59 16.52 16.85
C ASP A 362 -26.58 16.86 17.98
N GLN A 363 -27.74 16.20 18.04
CA GLN A 363 -28.72 16.38 19.13
C GLN A 363 -28.50 15.32 20.22
N GLY A 364 -27.76 15.71 21.26
CA GLY A 364 -27.70 14.95 22.51
C GLY A 364 -29.07 14.91 23.21
N ASP A 365 -29.70 13.74 23.19
CA ASP A 365 -30.70 13.20 24.13
C ASP A 365 -31.70 14.19 24.79
N GLY A 366 -32.37 15.04 23.99
CA GLY A 366 -33.26 16.05 24.53
C GLY A 366 -34.36 16.54 23.60
N ASP A 367 -35.32 15.68 23.24
CA ASP A 367 -36.78 15.96 23.29
C ASP A 367 -37.58 14.71 22.84
N THR A 368 -38.41 14.12 23.71
CA THR A 368 -38.92 12.74 23.52
C THR A 368 -40.06 12.61 22.49
N ARG A 369 -40.64 13.73 22.02
CA ARG A 369 -41.83 13.73 21.16
C ARG A 369 -41.53 13.90 19.67
N ASP A 370 -40.65 14.83 19.31
CA ASP A 370 -40.16 14.97 17.92
C ASP A 370 -39.34 13.74 17.48
N ASN A 371 -38.66 13.08 18.42
CA ASN A 371 -37.87 11.87 18.15
C ASN A 371 -38.70 10.68 17.62
N LEU A 372 -39.98 10.55 18.00
CA LEU A 372 -40.83 9.43 17.58
C LEU A 372 -41.29 9.58 16.12
N GLU A 373 -41.72 10.78 15.71
CA GLU A 373 -42.12 11.06 14.32
C GLU A 373 -40.90 11.03 13.37
N GLU A 374 -39.74 11.51 13.83
CA GLU A 374 -38.48 11.40 13.09
C GLU A 374 -37.98 9.95 12.97
N GLU A 375 -38.23 9.10 13.97
CA GLU A 375 -37.92 7.67 13.92
C GLU A 375 -38.82 6.89 12.95
N GLU A 376 -40.13 7.12 12.96
CA GLU A 376 -41.05 6.48 12.01
C GLU A 376 -40.73 6.87 10.56
N GLY A 377 -40.37 8.14 10.33
CA GLY A 377 -39.88 8.61 9.03
C GLY A 377 -38.57 7.95 8.60
N ALA A 378 -37.61 7.80 9.52
CA ALA A 378 -36.34 7.14 9.26
C ALA A 378 -36.48 5.63 8.96
N ASP A 379 -37.39 4.96 9.67
CA ASP A 379 -37.70 3.53 9.43
C ASP A 379 -38.38 3.31 8.08
N THR A 380 -39.26 4.23 7.68
CA THR A 380 -39.89 4.21 6.35
C THR A 380 -38.84 4.35 5.24
N ILE A 381 -37.92 5.31 5.37
CA ILE A 381 -36.81 5.49 4.42
C ILE A 381 -35.93 4.23 4.36
N ARG A 382 -35.62 3.63 5.51
CA ARG A 382 -34.80 2.40 5.56
C ARG A 382 -35.48 1.24 4.83
N LYS A 383 -36.79 1.06 5.02
CA LYS A 383 -37.57 0.02 4.32
C LYS A 383 -37.59 0.26 2.81
N GLU A 384 -37.86 1.48 2.36
CA GLU A 384 -37.84 1.83 0.93
C GLU A 384 -36.46 1.58 0.30
N LEU A 385 -35.38 1.93 1.00
CA LEU A 385 -34.03 1.65 0.55
C LEU A 385 -33.78 0.16 0.41
N GLN A 386 -34.18 -0.65 1.39
CA GLN A 386 -34.04 -2.11 1.32
C GLN A 386 -34.79 -2.71 0.13
N GLU A 387 -36.02 -2.26 -0.12
CA GLU A 387 -36.86 -2.72 -1.24
C GLU A 387 -36.22 -2.41 -2.60
N ILE A 388 -35.61 -1.23 -2.75
CA ILE A 388 -35.06 -0.76 -4.02
C ILE A 388 -33.60 -1.22 -4.23
N THR A 389 -32.87 -1.55 -3.16
CA THR A 389 -31.43 -1.89 -3.20
C THR A 389 -31.11 -3.01 -4.18
N THR A 390 -31.89 -4.10 -4.20
CA THR A 390 -31.67 -5.20 -5.15
C THR A 390 -31.84 -4.74 -6.59
N SER A 391 -32.82 -3.86 -6.86
CA SER A 391 -33.04 -3.31 -8.21
C SER A 391 -31.88 -2.41 -8.65
N ILE A 392 -31.27 -1.65 -7.72
CA ILE A 392 -30.09 -0.82 -8.00
C ILE A 392 -28.89 -1.70 -8.33
N LYS A 393 -28.63 -2.75 -7.54
CA LYS A 393 -27.55 -3.70 -7.83
C LYS A 393 -27.73 -4.38 -9.20
N ASP A 394 -28.97 -4.75 -9.53
CA ASP A 394 -29.29 -5.43 -10.78
C ASP A 394 -29.04 -4.57 -12.04
N LEU A 395 -29.00 -3.23 -11.93
CA LEU A 395 -28.58 -2.35 -13.04
C LEU A 395 -27.21 -2.73 -13.59
N VAL A 396 -26.32 -3.20 -12.72
CA VAL A 396 -24.94 -3.60 -13.05
C VAL A 396 -24.79 -5.12 -13.12
N LEU A 397 -25.41 -5.87 -12.20
CA LEU A 397 -25.26 -7.32 -12.12
C LEU A 397 -26.04 -8.07 -13.21
N ARG A 398 -27.09 -7.46 -13.75
CA ARG A 398 -27.94 -8.00 -14.82
C ARG A 398 -28.14 -6.94 -15.89
N PRO A 399 -27.06 -6.55 -16.59
CA PRO A 399 -27.16 -5.49 -17.58
C PRO A 399 -28.14 -5.93 -18.66
N ARG A 400 -29.14 -5.08 -18.94
CA ARG A 400 -30.01 -5.30 -20.10
C ARG A 400 -29.10 -5.35 -21.33
N LYS A 401 -29.33 -6.33 -22.21
CA LYS A 401 -28.69 -6.33 -23.53
C LYS A 401 -29.14 -5.05 -24.23
N SER A 402 -28.27 -4.07 -24.34
CA SER A 402 -28.49 -2.97 -25.27
C SER A 402 -28.42 -3.58 -26.67
N SER A 403 -29.55 -3.57 -27.38
CA SER A 403 -29.58 -3.72 -28.82
C SER A 403 -28.90 -2.49 -29.41
N VAL A 404 -27.57 -2.52 -29.48
CA VAL A 404 -26.78 -1.52 -30.18
C VAL A 404 -26.73 -1.94 -31.64
N THR A 405 -27.56 -1.31 -32.46
CA THR A 405 -27.22 -1.05 -33.86
C THR A 405 -25.95 -0.22 -33.86
N GLU A 406 -24.88 -0.77 -34.43
CA GLU A 406 -23.63 -0.08 -34.74
C GLU A 406 -23.93 1.08 -35.70
N GLU A 407 -23.49 2.30 -35.35
CA GLU A 407 -23.10 3.36 -36.29
C GLU A 407 -21.76 3.96 -35.86
#